data_AF-A0A940B041-F1
#
_entry.id   AF-A0A940B041-F1
#
_cell.length_a   1.000
_cell.length_b   1.000
_cell.length_c   1.000
_cell.angle_alpha   90.00
_cell.angle_beta   90.00
_cell.angle_gamma   90.00
#
_symmetry.space_group_name_H-M   'P 1'
#
loop_
_entity.id
_entity.type
_entity.pdbx_description
1 polymer ?
#
loop_
_entity_poly.entity_id
_entity_poly.type
_entity_poly.pdbx_seq_one_letter_code
_entity_poly.pdbx_strand_id
1 'polypeptide(L)'
;MKKLIAIAALAAFALPVCAAPSTSDIVTVEDVADDLAVEEDNGLEVKVDAPRKNVAQWPAFIAIWDFPETPDLVGLRITIPYSTKQENVTGIDVGFWGRSEYFEGIQVNALRNDVRDSCAGIQVGCYNTVARGDLFGIQVGLWNESMSHRGIQFGLVNVSGDSQGLQVGIINRSETMYGFQLGLVNIIRDAEFQFMPILNVGF
;
A
#
# COMPACT_ATOMS: atom_id res chain seq x y z
N MET A 1 34.18 -22.20 14.92
CA MET A 1 34.02 -20.96 14.13
C MET A 1 34.54 -21.15 12.70
N LYS A 2 33.81 -21.85 11.83
CA LYS A 2 34.10 -21.95 10.38
C LYS A 2 32.85 -22.42 9.62
N LYS A 3 31.88 -21.52 9.38
CA LYS A 3 30.81 -21.65 8.36
C LYS A 3 30.18 -20.27 8.11
N LEU A 4 30.83 -19.38 7.35
CA LEU A 4 30.20 -18.11 6.95
C LEU A 4 30.59 -17.57 5.56
N ILE A 5 31.34 -18.34 4.75
CA ILE A 5 31.94 -17.80 3.50
C ILE A 5 31.16 -18.20 2.23
N ALA A 6 30.12 -19.04 2.32
CA ALA A 6 29.45 -19.57 1.12
C ALA A 6 28.21 -18.79 0.61
N ILE A 7 27.73 -17.76 1.31
CA ILE A 7 26.47 -17.06 0.93
C ILE A 7 26.71 -15.76 0.13
N ALA A 8 27.93 -15.22 0.15
CA ALA A 8 28.25 -13.97 -0.55
C ALA A 8 28.31 -14.09 -2.09
N ALA A 9 28.36 -15.31 -2.64
CA ALA A 9 28.52 -15.53 -4.07
C ALA A 9 27.20 -15.48 -4.88
N LEU A 10 26.03 -15.46 -4.23
CA LEU A 10 24.74 -15.40 -4.92
C LEU A 10 24.22 -13.96 -5.13
N ALA A 11 24.88 -12.96 -4.56
CA ALA A 11 24.50 -11.54 -4.65
C ALA A 11 24.99 -10.83 -5.93
N ALA A 12 25.75 -11.52 -6.80
CA ALA A 12 26.39 -10.90 -7.96
C ALA A 12 25.62 -11.05 -9.28
N PHE A 13 24.37 -11.55 -9.28
CA PHE A 13 23.61 -11.81 -10.51
C PHE A 13 22.40 -10.89 -10.74
N ALA A 14 22.29 -9.78 -10.02
CA ALA A 14 21.27 -8.75 -10.28
C ALA A 14 21.92 -7.52 -10.96
N LEU A 15 22.40 -7.70 -12.19
CA LEU A 15 22.68 -6.59 -13.09
C LEU A 15 21.35 -5.98 -13.58
N PRO A 16 21.27 -4.66 -13.78
CA PRO A 16 20.10 -4.04 -14.36
C PRO A 16 20.06 -4.41 -15.84
N VAL A 17 19.03 -5.14 -16.27
CA VAL A 17 18.70 -5.22 -17.70
C VAL A 17 18.08 -3.89 -18.09
N CYS A 18 18.96 -2.93 -18.35
CA CYS A 18 18.67 -1.66 -18.99
C CYS A 18 18.33 -1.94 -20.46
N ALA A 19 17.04 -1.85 -20.81
CA ALA A 19 16.62 -1.54 -22.16
C ALA A 19 16.16 -0.07 -22.14
N ALA A 20 17.01 0.81 -22.66
CA ALA A 20 16.85 2.26 -22.65
C ALA A 20 15.62 2.73 -23.44
N PRO A 21 14.83 3.70 -22.95
CA PRO A 21 14.18 4.66 -23.82
C PRO A 21 15.20 5.72 -24.26
N SER A 22 15.05 6.17 -25.51
CA SER A 22 16.00 6.97 -26.28
C SER A 22 16.49 8.25 -25.58
N THR A 23 17.80 8.47 -25.67
CA THR A 23 18.55 9.66 -25.27
C THR A 23 18.04 10.92 -25.98
N SER A 24 17.11 11.65 -25.38
CA SER A 24 16.89 13.08 -25.72
C SER A 24 16.37 13.97 -24.59
N ASP A 25 15.84 13.43 -23.48
CA ASP A 25 15.16 14.28 -22.49
C ASP A 25 15.68 14.06 -21.04
N ILE A 26 16.98 14.22 -20.83
CA ILE A 26 17.56 14.31 -19.47
C ILE A 26 18.04 15.75 -19.25
N VAL A 27 17.17 16.56 -18.65
CA VAL A 27 17.53 17.86 -18.09
C VAL A 27 18.32 17.58 -16.81
N THR A 28 19.60 17.95 -16.80
CA THR A 28 20.48 17.84 -15.63
C THR A 28 20.16 18.91 -14.60
N VAL A 29 20.23 18.54 -13.32
CA VAL A 29 19.83 19.31 -12.12
C VAL A 29 20.89 20.37 -11.75
N GLU A 30 21.41 21.11 -12.73
CA GLU A 30 22.33 22.24 -12.50
C GLU A 30 21.73 23.60 -12.90
N ASP A 31 20.52 23.64 -13.51
CA ASP A 31 19.96 24.88 -14.10
C ASP A 31 18.81 25.55 -13.30
N VAL A 32 18.49 25.13 -12.07
CA VAL A 32 17.36 25.72 -11.29
C VAL A 32 17.74 26.10 -9.85
N ALA A 33 19.02 26.33 -9.58
CA ALA A 33 19.49 26.69 -8.23
C ALA A 33 19.49 28.21 -7.93
N ASP A 34 19.10 29.07 -8.87
CA ASP A 34 19.40 30.51 -8.77
C ASP A 34 18.26 31.44 -8.32
N ASP A 35 17.04 30.97 -8.06
CA ASP A 35 15.89 31.90 -8.02
C ASP A 35 15.01 31.96 -6.76
N LEU A 36 15.39 31.38 -5.61
CA LEU A 36 14.57 31.56 -4.39
C LEU A 36 15.42 31.82 -3.13
N ALA A 37 15.71 33.11 -2.93
CA ALA A 37 16.24 33.65 -1.69
C ALA A 37 15.17 33.66 -0.57
N VAL A 38 15.51 33.05 0.56
CA VAL A 38 15.30 33.45 1.96
C VAL A 38 14.06 34.30 2.31
N GLU A 39 13.16 33.74 3.13
CA GLU A 39 12.64 34.42 4.34
C GLU A 39 12.50 33.39 5.49
N GLU A 40 13.26 33.61 6.57
CA GLU A 40 13.08 32.98 7.89
C GLU A 40 12.08 33.84 8.70
N ASP A 41 10.89 33.35 9.01
CA ASP A 41 10.20 33.67 10.27
C ASP A 41 9.05 32.68 10.57
N ASN A 42 8.92 32.34 11.85
CA ASN A 42 7.94 31.45 12.49
C ASN A 42 8.27 29.95 12.50
N GLY A 43 8.60 29.45 13.70
CA GLY A 43 8.92 28.05 14.03
C GLY A 43 7.81 27.02 13.82
N LEU A 44 7.27 26.92 12.61
CA LEU A 44 6.76 25.67 12.08
C LEU A 44 7.96 24.87 11.56
N GLU A 45 8.21 23.69 12.13
CA GLU A 45 8.98 22.66 11.43
C GLU A 45 8.19 22.28 10.17
N VAL A 46 8.42 22.99 9.07
CA VAL A 46 8.07 22.51 7.74
C VAL A 46 8.99 21.32 7.52
N LYS A 47 8.48 20.11 7.76
CA LYS A 47 9.10 18.90 7.24
C LYS A 47 9.08 19.04 5.72
N VAL A 48 10.19 19.53 5.18
CA VAL A 48 10.50 19.40 3.77
C VAL A 48 10.67 17.91 3.55
N ASP A 49 9.62 17.26 3.07
CA ASP A 49 9.71 15.89 2.59
C ASP A 49 10.87 15.83 1.59
N ALA A 50 11.75 14.85 1.77
CA ALA A 50 12.94 14.70 0.94
C ALA A 50 12.55 14.78 -0.54
N PRO A 51 13.39 15.40 -1.39
CA PRO A 51 13.07 15.55 -2.81
C PRO A 51 12.74 14.18 -3.40
N ARG A 52 11.55 14.05 -4.01
CA ARG A 52 11.07 12.81 -4.64
C ARG A 52 12.18 12.21 -5.48
N LYS A 53 12.71 11.08 -5.05
CA LYS A 53 13.69 10.35 -5.85
C LYS A 53 12.93 9.56 -6.92
N ASN A 54 12.49 10.30 -7.94
CA ASN A 54 11.78 9.84 -9.13
C ASN A 54 12.67 8.95 -10.01
N VAL A 55 13.01 7.76 -9.53
CA VAL A 55 13.64 6.73 -10.36
C VAL A 55 12.63 5.61 -10.52
N ALA A 56 11.59 5.82 -11.33
CA ALA A 56 10.59 4.80 -11.56
C ALA A 56 11.25 3.51 -12.06
N GLN A 57 11.22 2.45 -11.26
CA GLN A 57 11.82 1.17 -11.64
C GLN A 57 10.82 0.36 -12.47
N TRP A 58 11.26 -0.14 -13.61
CA TRP A 58 10.45 -0.89 -14.58
C TRP A 58 11.33 -1.97 -15.23
N PRO A 59 10.80 -3.14 -15.63
CA PRO A 59 9.42 -3.62 -15.50
C PRO A 59 9.18 -4.42 -14.21
N ALA A 60 10.24 -4.68 -13.45
CA ALA A 60 10.18 -5.50 -12.25
C ALA A 60 11.16 -4.98 -11.20
N PHE A 61 10.76 -5.10 -9.94
CA PHE A 61 11.58 -4.79 -8.77
C PHE A 61 11.50 -5.94 -7.78
N ILE A 62 12.66 -6.39 -7.34
CA ILE A 62 12.76 -7.40 -6.30
C ILE A 62 13.15 -6.66 -5.03
N ALA A 63 12.19 -6.53 -4.12
CA ALA A 63 12.44 -5.97 -2.80
C ALA A 63 13.10 -7.06 -1.94
N ILE A 64 14.44 -7.01 -1.90
CA ILE A 64 15.26 -7.86 -1.03
C ILE A 64 15.86 -6.93 0.02
N TRP A 65 15.53 -7.12 1.30
CA TRP A 65 16.06 -6.38 2.46
C TRP A 65 15.54 -4.93 2.67
N ASP A 66 15.89 -4.38 3.85
CA ASP A 66 15.48 -3.05 4.34
C ASP A 66 16.24 -1.92 3.63
N PHE A 67 15.64 -1.28 2.64
CA PHE A 67 16.12 -0.03 2.05
C PHE A 67 15.41 1.20 2.66
N PRO A 68 16.15 2.21 3.14
CA PRO A 68 15.56 3.39 3.79
C PRO A 68 14.71 4.25 2.83
N GLU A 69 15.03 4.24 1.53
CA GLU A 69 14.29 4.95 0.48
C GLU A 69 14.22 4.05 -0.76
N THR A 70 13.02 3.60 -1.12
CA THR A 70 12.80 2.82 -2.34
C THR A 70 12.15 3.67 -3.42
N PRO A 71 12.59 3.53 -4.69
CA PRO A 71 11.99 4.26 -5.80
C PRO A 71 10.52 3.91 -6.02
N ASP A 72 9.81 4.79 -6.71
CA ASP A 72 8.51 4.47 -7.31
C ASP A 72 8.62 3.25 -8.22
N LEU A 73 7.63 2.37 -8.19
CA LEU A 73 7.62 1.14 -8.95
C LEU A 73 6.44 1.11 -9.91
N VAL A 74 6.74 0.81 -11.18
CA VAL A 74 5.71 0.49 -12.18
C VAL A 74 6.01 -0.89 -12.75
N GLY A 75 5.17 -1.87 -12.43
CA GLY A 75 5.28 -3.24 -12.94
C GLY A 75 5.16 -4.32 -11.86
N LEU A 76 6.05 -5.31 -11.90
CA LEU A 76 6.01 -6.47 -10.99
C LEU A 76 6.91 -6.27 -9.77
N ARG A 77 6.34 -6.26 -8.57
CA ARG A 77 7.06 -6.35 -7.30
C ARG A 77 7.10 -7.79 -6.80
N ILE A 78 8.29 -8.26 -6.47
CA ILE A 78 8.48 -9.51 -5.72
C ILE A 78 9.06 -9.17 -4.35
N THR A 79 8.28 -9.46 -3.31
CA THR A 79 8.57 -9.08 -1.93
C THR A 79 8.97 -10.29 -1.10
N ILE A 80 10.24 -10.36 -0.71
CA ILE A 80 10.79 -11.46 0.10
C ILE A 80 11.77 -10.89 1.13
N PRO A 81 11.69 -11.24 2.43
CA PRO A 81 10.54 -11.49 3.31
C PRO A 81 9.99 -10.20 3.98
N TYR A 82 10.65 -9.06 3.79
CA TYR A 82 10.31 -7.77 4.42
C TYR A 82 10.41 -6.67 3.35
N SER A 83 9.31 -5.98 3.08
CA SER A 83 9.28 -4.81 2.20
C SER A 83 9.41 -3.53 3.03
N THR A 84 10.20 -2.59 2.53
CA THR A 84 10.29 -1.24 3.08
C THR A 84 9.18 -0.35 2.60
N LYS A 85 9.09 0.85 3.20
CA LYS A 85 8.13 1.88 2.82
C LYS A 85 8.45 2.35 1.41
N GLN A 86 7.65 1.90 0.47
CA GLN A 86 7.67 2.39 -0.89
C GLN A 86 6.59 3.43 -1.05
N GLU A 87 6.92 4.57 -1.65
CA GLU A 87 5.98 5.69 -1.79
C GLU A 87 4.88 5.31 -2.77
N ASN A 88 5.21 5.03 -4.04
CA ASN A 88 4.21 4.61 -5.02
C ASN A 88 4.52 3.26 -5.67
N VAL A 89 3.51 2.40 -5.78
CA VAL A 89 3.59 1.10 -6.43
C VAL A 89 2.40 0.89 -7.34
N THR A 90 2.64 0.88 -8.64
CA THR A 90 1.63 0.60 -9.66
C THR A 90 1.95 -0.73 -10.34
N GLY A 91 1.06 -1.72 -10.23
CA GLY A 91 1.16 -3.00 -10.94
C GLY A 91 0.82 -4.20 -10.08
N ILE A 92 1.66 -5.24 -10.11
CA ILE A 92 1.42 -6.49 -9.40
C ILE A 92 2.45 -6.62 -8.31
N ASP A 93 2.03 -6.81 -7.06
CA ASP A 93 2.93 -7.09 -5.94
C ASP A 93 2.66 -8.46 -5.36
N VAL A 94 3.69 -9.31 -5.29
CA VAL A 94 3.59 -10.67 -4.75
C VAL A 94 4.65 -10.90 -3.69
N GLY A 95 4.26 -11.39 -2.52
CA GLY A 95 5.22 -11.66 -1.46
C GLY A 95 4.68 -12.16 -0.14
N PHE A 96 5.45 -11.92 0.93
CA PHE A 96 5.05 -12.23 2.31
C PHE A 96 4.51 -11.00 3.05
N TRP A 97 5.17 -9.85 2.94
CA TRP A 97 4.85 -8.64 3.68
C TRP A 97 5.06 -7.39 2.83
N GLY A 98 3.98 -6.83 2.30
CA GLY A 98 4.00 -5.61 1.50
C GLY A 98 3.76 -4.37 2.35
N ARG A 99 4.55 -3.32 2.11
CA ARG A 99 4.32 -1.98 2.65
C ARG A 99 4.40 -0.95 1.54
N SER A 100 3.38 -0.11 1.43
CA SER A 100 3.30 0.96 0.44
C SER A 100 2.61 2.19 1.03
N GLU A 101 2.82 3.37 0.46
CA GLU A 101 2.06 4.57 0.81
C GLU A 101 0.89 4.77 -0.14
N TYR A 102 1.17 4.67 -1.43
CA TYR A 102 0.21 4.61 -2.53
C TYR A 102 0.37 3.27 -3.27
N PHE A 103 -0.75 2.58 -3.48
CA PHE A 103 -0.76 1.31 -4.22
C PHE A 103 -1.85 1.32 -5.29
N GLU A 104 -1.50 0.95 -6.51
CA GLU A 104 -2.44 0.77 -7.61
C GLU A 104 -2.21 -0.58 -8.30
N GLY A 105 -3.24 -1.43 -8.38
CA GLY A 105 -3.17 -2.70 -9.10
C GLY A 105 -3.53 -3.93 -8.24
N ILE A 106 -2.71 -4.97 -8.26
CA ILE A 106 -3.00 -6.25 -7.61
C ILE A 106 -1.91 -6.60 -6.60
N GLN A 107 -2.27 -6.58 -5.32
CA GLN A 107 -1.42 -6.93 -4.19
C GLN A 107 -1.77 -8.32 -3.66
N VAL A 108 -0.81 -9.24 -3.67
CA VAL A 108 -0.95 -10.60 -3.16
C VAL A 108 0.19 -10.89 -2.20
N ASN A 109 0.00 -10.59 -0.92
CA ASN A 109 0.96 -10.92 0.12
C ASN A 109 0.41 -11.94 1.10
N ALA A 110 1.21 -12.95 1.44
CA ALA A 110 0.75 -14.05 2.28
C ALA A 110 0.41 -13.62 3.72
N LEU A 111 1.19 -12.72 4.33
CA LEU A 111 1.03 -12.36 5.74
C LEU A 111 0.35 -11.01 5.93
N ARG A 112 0.94 -9.94 5.37
CA ARG A 112 0.48 -8.57 5.63
C ARG A 112 0.59 -7.65 4.42
N ASN A 113 -0.47 -6.89 4.19
CA ASN A 113 -0.51 -5.72 3.32
C ASN A 113 -0.72 -4.49 4.19
N ASP A 114 0.20 -3.54 4.16
CA ASP A 114 0.10 -2.24 4.85
C ASP A 114 0.19 -1.11 3.83
N VAL A 115 -0.94 -0.45 3.54
CA VAL A 115 -0.99 0.75 2.72
C VAL A 115 -1.29 1.95 3.61
N ARG A 116 -0.48 3.00 3.54
CA ARG A 116 -0.60 4.13 4.47
C ARG A 116 -1.68 5.13 4.05
N ASP A 117 -1.73 5.48 2.78
CA ASP A 117 -2.61 6.51 2.28
C ASP A 117 -3.66 5.88 1.35
N SER A 118 -3.46 5.90 0.03
CA SER A 118 -4.48 5.42 -0.93
C SER A 118 -4.14 4.06 -1.53
N CYS A 119 -5.16 3.22 -1.67
CA CYS A 119 -5.05 1.96 -2.41
C CYS A 119 -6.17 1.84 -3.44
N ALA A 120 -5.80 1.66 -4.71
CA ALA A 120 -6.72 1.37 -5.81
C ALA A 120 -6.45 -0.02 -6.39
N GLY A 121 -7.34 -0.98 -6.16
CA GLY A 121 -7.28 -2.30 -6.78
C GLY A 121 -7.61 -3.45 -5.86
N ILE A 122 -6.88 -4.55 -5.96
CA ILE A 122 -7.16 -5.80 -5.23
C ILE A 122 -6.05 -6.06 -4.23
N GLN A 123 -6.39 -6.20 -2.95
CA GLN A 123 -5.48 -6.69 -1.91
C GLN A 123 -5.90 -8.08 -1.43
N VAL A 124 -4.97 -9.02 -1.47
CA VAL A 124 -5.14 -10.38 -0.96
C VAL A 124 -4.04 -10.66 0.06
N GLY A 125 -4.43 -11.05 1.27
CA GLY A 125 -3.48 -11.43 2.32
C GLY A 125 -4.13 -11.71 3.67
N CYS A 126 -3.40 -12.29 4.63
CA CYS A 126 -3.99 -12.61 5.93
C CYS A 126 -4.41 -11.35 6.71
N TYR A 127 -3.59 -10.29 6.70
CA TYR A 127 -3.87 -9.02 7.36
C TYR A 127 -3.72 -7.87 6.37
N ASN A 128 -4.82 -7.21 6.03
CA ASN A 128 -4.84 -6.05 5.14
C ASN A 128 -5.18 -4.80 5.95
N THR A 129 -4.37 -3.74 5.81
CA THR A 129 -4.62 -2.48 6.48
C THR A 129 -4.40 -1.29 5.55
N VAL A 130 -5.35 -0.35 5.58
CA VAL A 130 -5.28 0.95 4.93
C VAL A 130 -5.45 2.02 6.00
N ALA A 131 -4.33 2.66 6.36
CA ALA A 131 -4.24 3.39 7.63
C ALA A 131 -4.91 4.76 7.61
N ARG A 132 -4.76 5.56 6.54
CA ARG A 132 -5.23 6.96 6.51
C ARG A 132 -6.10 7.32 5.32
N GLY A 133 -5.87 6.75 4.15
CA GLY A 133 -6.59 7.14 2.95
C GLY A 133 -7.69 6.18 2.56
N ASP A 134 -8.07 6.28 1.29
CA ASP A 134 -9.20 5.58 0.70
C ASP A 134 -8.75 4.25 0.07
N LEU A 135 -9.49 3.18 0.37
CA LEU A 135 -9.44 1.94 -0.41
C LEU A 135 -10.52 1.95 -1.48
N PHE A 136 -10.11 1.93 -2.74
CA PHE A 136 -10.98 1.68 -3.89
C PHE A 136 -10.72 0.28 -4.44
N GLY A 137 -11.66 -0.65 -4.27
CA GLY A 137 -11.59 -1.98 -4.89
C GLY A 137 -11.89 -3.12 -3.92
N ILE A 138 -11.10 -4.20 -3.99
CA ILE A 138 -11.42 -5.46 -3.31
C ILE A 138 -10.34 -5.79 -2.27
N GLN A 139 -10.76 -6.11 -1.05
CA GLN A 139 -9.88 -6.63 0.00
C GLN A 139 -10.32 -8.04 0.38
N VAL A 140 -9.39 -8.99 0.35
CA VAL A 140 -9.61 -10.39 0.71
C VAL A 140 -8.59 -10.80 1.76
N GLY A 141 -9.05 -11.21 2.94
CA GLY A 141 -8.15 -11.58 4.02
C GLY A 141 -8.80 -12.19 5.25
N LEU A 142 -8.02 -12.49 6.29
CA LEU A 142 -8.60 -12.89 7.58
C LEU A 142 -9.02 -11.65 8.36
N TRP A 143 -8.19 -10.61 8.32
CA TRP A 143 -8.44 -9.32 8.94
C TRP A 143 -8.28 -8.22 7.89
N ASN A 144 -9.34 -7.47 7.65
CA ASN A 144 -9.34 -6.30 6.79
C ASN A 144 -9.65 -5.06 7.61
N GLU A 145 -8.81 -4.04 7.48
CA GLU A 145 -8.93 -2.76 8.19
C GLU A 145 -8.73 -1.59 7.23
N SER A 146 -9.65 -0.63 7.24
CA SER A 146 -9.57 0.53 6.36
C SER A 146 -10.28 1.74 6.95
N MET A 147 -9.72 2.94 6.85
CA MET A 147 -10.46 4.15 7.27
C MET A 147 -11.67 4.42 6.37
N SER A 148 -11.47 4.42 5.06
CA SER A 148 -12.53 4.59 4.06
C SER A 148 -12.43 3.46 3.04
N HIS A 149 -13.54 2.78 2.80
CA HIS A 149 -13.65 1.64 1.90
C HIS A 149 -14.71 1.88 0.84
N ARG A 150 -14.36 1.64 -0.42
CA ARG A 150 -15.26 1.69 -1.57
C ARG A 150 -15.05 0.46 -2.43
N GLY A 151 -15.96 -0.51 -2.32
CA GLY A 151 -15.93 -1.72 -3.11
C GLY A 151 -16.38 -2.95 -2.32
N ILE A 152 -15.53 -3.97 -2.25
CA ILE A 152 -15.87 -5.24 -1.62
C ILE A 152 -14.81 -5.68 -0.61
N GLN A 153 -15.21 -6.00 0.62
CA GLN A 153 -14.37 -6.65 1.62
C GLN A 153 -14.85 -8.06 1.90
N PHE A 154 -13.94 -9.02 1.79
CA PHE A 154 -14.15 -10.41 2.18
C PHE A 154 -13.15 -10.80 3.27
N GLY A 155 -13.64 -11.19 4.44
CA GLY A 155 -12.75 -11.71 5.46
C GLY A 155 -13.42 -12.24 6.71
N LEU A 156 -12.66 -12.71 7.70
CA LEU A 156 -13.27 -13.14 8.96
C LEU A 156 -13.70 -11.92 9.77
N VAL A 157 -12.83 -10.91 9.83
CA VAL A 157 -13.07 -9.65 10.51
C VAL A 157 -12.84 -8.53 9.51
N ASN A 158 -13.87 -7.73 9.28
CA ASN A 158 -13.81 -6.52 8.49
C ASN A 158 -14.10 -5.32 9.40
N VAL A 159 -13.17 -4.37 9.45
CA VAL A 159 -13.31 -3.13 10.21
C VAL A 159 -13.10 -1.97 9.28
N SER A 160 -14.10 -1.10 9.20
CA SER A 160 -14.00 0.13 8.43
C SER A 160 -14.45 1.36 9.24
N GLY A 161 -13.92 2.53 8.91
CA GLY A 161 -14.56 3.79 9.33
C GLY A 161 -15.82 4.00 8.49
N ASP A 162 -15.61 4.51 7.29
CA ASP A 162 -16.65 4.67 6.27
C ASP A 162 -16.57 3.52 5.27
N SER A 163 -17.71 2.89 4.96
CA SER A 163 -17.74 1.81 3.97
C SER A 163 -18.85 1.98 2.96
N GLN A 164 -18.51 1.89 1.69
CA GLN A 164 -19.43 1.94 0.57
C GLN A 164 -19.29 0.66 -0.26
N GLY A 165 -20.35 -0.13 -0.33
CA GLY A 165 -20.37 -1.38 -1.10
C GLY A 165 -20.76 -2.60 -0.27
N LEU A 166 -19.96 -3.67 -0.36
CA LEU A 166 -20.29 -4.98 0.23
C LEU A 166 -19.20 -5.44 1.20
N GLN A 167 -19.56 -5.69 2.46
CA GLN A 167 -18.69 -6.41 3.40
C GLN A 167 -19.24 -7.80 3.66
N VAL A 168 -18.41 -8.82 3.52
CA VAL A 168 -18.78 -10.20 3.82
C VAL A 168 -17.76 -10.77 4.80
N GLY A 169 -18.25 -11.24 5.95
CA GLY A 169 -17.40 -11.81 6.96
C GLY A 169 -18.11 -12.39 8.16
N ILE A 170 -17.37 -12.87 9.15
CA ILE A 170 -17.99 -13.33 10.40
C ILE A 170 -18.37 -12.13 11.25
N ILE A 171 -17.44 -11.18 11.37
CA ILE A 171 -17.59 -9.93 12.10
C ILE A 171 -17.36 -8.79 11.12
N ASN A 172 -18.40 -7.99 10.90
CA ASN A 172 -18.31 -6.75 10.14
C ASN A 172 -18.59 -5.59 11.08
N ARG A 173 -17.71 -4.59 11.08
CA ARG A 173 -17.87 -3.38 11.89
C ARG A 173 -17.56 -2.16 11.04
N SER A 174 -18.51 -1.25 10.93
CA SER A 174 -18.29 0.06 10.32
C SER A 174 -18.81 1.19 11.21
N GLU A 175 -18.28 2.40 11.03
CA GLU A 175 -18.86 3.60 11.62
C GLU A 175 -20.05 4.08 10.80
N THR A 176 -19.83 4.35 9.51
CA THR A 176 -20.87 4.60 8.53
C THR A 176 -20.87 3.50 7.46
N MET A 177 -22.02 3.21 6.87
CA MET A 177 -22.15 2.20 5.82
C MET A 177 -23.14 2.66 4.76
N TYR A 178 -22.75 2.56 3.49
CA TYR A 178 -23.61 2.71 2.33
C TYR A 178 -23.54 1.41 1.50
N GLY A 179 -24.48 0.51 1.73
CA GLY A 179 -24.54 -0.79 1.06
C GLY A 179 -24.88 -1.93 2.02
N PHE A 180 -24.27 -3.10 1.81
CA PHE A 180 -24.65 -4.34 2.47
C PHE A 180 -23.51 -4.92 3.31
N GLN A 181 -23.83 -5.40 4.51
CA GLN A 181 -22.95 -6.21 5.32
C GLN A 181 -23.57 -7.58 5.52
N LEU A 182 -22.84 -8.63 5.17
CA LEU A 182 -23.24 -10.02 5.32
C LEU A 182 -22.31 -10.69 6.32
N GLY A 183 -22.86 -11.15 7.43
CA GLY A 183 -22.05 -11.79 8.46
C GLY A 183 -22.80 -12.17 9.72
N LEU A 184 -22.18 -12.96 10.59
CA LEU A 184 -22.82 -13.40 11.83
C LEU A 184 -23.05 -12.21 12.78
N VAL A 185 -22.10 -11.29 12.83
CA VAL A 185 -22.13 -10.09 13.66
C VAL A 185 -21.87 -8.89 12.76
N ASN A 186 -22.89 -8.06 12.51
CA ASN A 186 -22.73 -6.81 11.76
C ASN A 186 -23.06 -5.64 12.67
N ILE A 187 -22.14 -4.69 12.76
CA ILE A 187 -22.26 -3.51 13.61
C ILE A 187 -22.03 -2.26 12.77
N ILE A 188 -23.03 -1.37 12.73
CA ILE A 188 -22.95 -0.07 12.06
C ILE A 188 -23.25 0.99 13.11
N ARG A 189 -22.28 1.82 13.48
CA ARG A 189 -22.46 2.76 14.61
C ARG A 189 -23.49 3.87 14.32
N ASP A 190 -23.50 4.37 13.09
CA ASP A 190 -24.37 5.48 12.66
C ASP A 190 -25.73 5.03 12.09
N ALA A 191 -26.07 3.75 12.22
CA ALA A 191 -27.37 3.23 11.80
C ALA A 191 -28.41 3.31 12.93
N GLU A 192 -29.70 3.42 12.57
CA GLU A 192 -30.82 3.30 13.52
C GLU A 192 -30.75 1.99 14.33
N PHE A 193 -30.29 0.92 13.69
CA PHE A 193 -30.04 -0.38 14.30
C PHE A 193 -28.55 -0.70 14.31
N GLN A 194 -27.93 -0.46 15.46
CA GLN A 194 -26.47 -0.60 15.59
C GLN A 194 -25.94 -2.02 15.42
N PHE A 195 -26.78 -3.04 15.65
CA PHE A 195 -26.42 -4.44 15.51
C PHE A 195 -27.49 -5.19 14.73
N MET A 196 -27.08 -5.90 13.69
CA MET A 196 -27.94 -6.86 12.99
C MET A 196 -27.20 -8.18 12.71
N PRO A 197 -27.79 -9.34 13.06
CA PRO A 197 -27.24 -10.63 12.70
C PRO A 197 -27.53 -10.96 11.23
N ILE A 198 -26.63 -11.70 10.59
CA ILE A 198 -26.72 -12.24 9.21
C ILE A 198 -26.61 -11.17 8.13
N LEU A 199 -27.45 -10.14 8.16
CA LEU A 199 -27.52 -9.08 7.16
C LEU A 199 -27.73 -7.73 7.83
N ASN A 200 -26.96 -6.73 7.43
CA ASN A 200 -27.20 -5.33 7.76
C ASN A 200 -27.12 -4.48 6.49
N VAL A 201 -27.90 -3.40 6.45
CA VAL A 201 -27.95 -2.46 5.32
C VAL A 201 -27.81 -1.06 5.87
N GLY A 202 -26.87 -0.30 5.32
CA GLY A 202 -26.71 1.12 5.61
C GLY A 202 -27.01 1.94 4.35
N PHE A 203 -27.71 3.06 4.53
CA PHE A 203 -28.15 3.96 3.46
C PHE A 203 -27.92 5.42 3.85
#